data_AF-A0A848Z791-F1
#
_entry.id   AF-A0A848Z791-F1
#
_cell.length_a   1.000
_cell.length_b   1.000
_cell.length_c   1.000
_cell.angle_alpha   90.00
_cell.angle_beta   90.00
_cell.angle_gamma   90.00
#
_symmetry.space_group_name_H-M   'P 1'
#
loop_
_entity.id
_entity.type
_entity.pdbx_description
1 polymer ?
#
loop_
_entity_poly.entity_id
_entity_poly.type
_entity_poly.pdbx_seq_one_letter_code
_entity_poly.pdbx_strand_id
1 'polypeptide(L)'
;MRDDSVDWAAAEWEDMIPRLLLLAVVRLSGPESQDDRRAPPRASDAQEFVDHAVSETVSGRRAWDANHSTLYAHLARIVDEGISDAVQADWNQPSAETDDDTDPEQAAWRDERRTLLNHLFGIEDKLGEMASLMLLENCLGTNDLVDALEVGPLEIAHMRKRMKSEVRQYIEEREG
;
A
#
# COMPACT_ATOMS: atom_id res chain seq x y z
N MET A 1 -30.40 6.53 -16.30
CA MET A 1 -30.49 7.28 -15.03
C MET A 1 -29.08 7.31 -14.49
N ARG A 2 -28.37 8.44 -14.59
CA ARG A 2 -27.03 8.57 -14.03
C ARG A 2 -27.25 8.96 -12.57
N ASP A 3 -26.96 8.02 -11.69
CA ASP A 3 -26.98 8.28 -10.25
C ASP A 3 -25.77 9.15 -9.88
N ASP A 4 -26.01 9.97 -8.88
CA ASP A 4 -25.21 11.01 -8.23
C ASP A 4 -23.69 11.03 -8.48
N SER A 5 -23.16 12.23 -8.80
CA SER A 5 -21.73 12.48 -8.79
C SER A 5 -21.16 12.11 -7.41
N VAL A 6 -20.33 11.07 -7.36
CA VAL A 6 -19.61 10.70 -6.14
C VAL A 6 -18.95 11.96 -5.58
N ASP A 7 -19.25 12.28 -4.32
CA ASP A 7 -18.63 13.40 -3.64
C ASP A 7 -17.21 13.00 -3.22
N TRP A 8 -16.27 13.17 -4.14
CA TRP A 8 -14.86 12.90 -3.89
C TRP A 8 -14.26 13.80 -2.81
N ALA A 9 -14.87 14.95 -2.49
CA ALA A 9 -14.38 15.79 -1.41
C ALA A 9 -14.73 15.21 -0.02
N ALA A 10 -15.76 14.37 0.07
CA ALA A 10 -16.17 13.68 1.28
C ALA A 10 -15.46 12.33 1.51
N ALA A 11 -14.67 11.86 0.55
CA ALA A 11 -13.94 10.60 0.70
C ALA A 11 -12.81 10.72 1.74
N GLU A 12 -12.61 9.65 2.50
CA GLU A 12 -11.63 9.56 3.60
C GLU A 12 -10.19 9.39 3.10
N TRP A 13 -9.72 10.28 2.21
CA TRP A 13 -8.40 10.19 1.57
C TRP A 13 -7.24 10.16 2.56
N GLU A 14 -7.36 10.90 3.66
CA GLU A 14 -6.35 10.93 4.73
C GLU A 14 -6.19 9.57 5.43
N ASP A 15 -7.24 8.73 5.41
CA ASP A 15 -7.15 7.34 5.87
C ASP A 15 -6.62 6.40 4.78
N MET A 16 -7.18 6.52 3.58
CA MET A 16 -6.93 5.56 2.50
C MET A 16 -5.52 5.68 1.91
N ILE A 17 -4.99 6.89 1.73
CA ILE A 17 -3.69 7.11 1.06
C ILE A 17 -2.54 6.45 1.85
N PRO A 18 -2.38 6.64 3.17
CA PRO A 18 -1.32 5.95 3.93
C PRO A 18 -1.37 4.43 3.79
N ARG A 19 -2.58 3.85 3.76
CA ARG A 19 -2.79 2.40 3.64
C ARG A 19 -2.43 1.88 2.25
N LEU A 20 -2.82 2.61 1.20
CA LEU A 20 -2.46 2.27 -0.17
C LEU A 20 -0.95 2.40 -0.40
N LEU A 21 -0.30 3.39 0.21
CA LEU A 21 1.16 3.53 0.17
C LEU A 21 1.86 2.36 0.87
N LEU A 22 1.40 1.98 2.07
CA LEU A 22 1.92 0.80 2.78
C LEU A 22 1.79 -0.46 1.92
N LEU A 23 0.62 -0.68 1.31
CA LEU A 23 0.39 -1.80 0.39
C LEU A 23 1.38 -1.77 -0.78
N ALA A 24 1.50 -0.62 -1.47
CA ALA A 24 2.34 -0.46 -2.63
C ALA A 24 3.82 -0.68 -2.32
N VAL A 25 4.34 -0.10 -1.23
CA VAL A 25 5.74 -0.27 -0.79
C VAL A 25 6.05 -1.74 -0.51
N VAL A 26 5.17 -2.41 0.23
CA VAL A 26 5.31 -3.83 0.55
C VAL A 26 5.29 -4.68 -0.72
N ARG A 27 4.48 -4.31 -1.71
CA ARG A 27 4.37 -5.05 -2.96
C ARG A 27 5.58 -4.85 -3.89
N LEU A 28 6.05 -3.61 -4.02
CA LEU A 28 7.22 -3.21 -4.83
C LEU A 28 8.56 -3.63 -4.23
N SER A 29 8.58 -3.96 -2.95
CA SER A 29 9.77 -4.54 -2.30
C SER A 29 9.73 -6.07 -2.30
N GLY A 30 8.69 -6.67 -2.91
CA GLY A 30 8.59 -8.11 -3.14
C GLY A 30 9.57 -8.58 -4.22
N PRO A 31 9.88 -9.89 -4.27
CA PRO A 31 10.93 -10.40 -5.14
C PRO A 31 10.58 -10.38 -6.63
N GLU A 32 9.30 -10.28 -7.01
CA GLU A 32 8.92 -10.00 -8.40
C GLU A 32 9.46 -8.66 -8.91
N SER A 33 9.77 -7.74 -7.99
CA SER A 33 10.37 -6.42 -8.24
C SER A 33 11.87 -6.38 -7.87
N GLN A 34 12.58 -7.52 -7.80
CA GLN A 34 14.02 -7.55 -7.48
C GLN A 34 14.86 -8.44 -8.43
N ASP A 35 14.44 -8.68 -9.68
CA ASP A 35 15.33 -9.33 -10.65
C ASP A 35 16.38 -8.33 -11.19
N ASP A 36 17.65 -8.74 -11.10
CA ASP A 36 18.87 -7.92 -11.18
C ASP A 36 19.22 -7.46 -12.63
N ARG A 37 18.31 -7.67 -13.58
CA ARG A 37 18.59 -7.54 -15.03
C ARG A 37 18.12 -6.22 -15.64
N ARG A 38 17.31 -5.43 -14.94
CA ARG A 38 16.93 -4.02 -15.20
C ARG A 38 16.40 -3.40 -13.91
N ALA A 39 16.36 -2.07 -13.80
CA ALA A 39 15.87 -1.43 -12.57
C ALA A 39 14.35 -1.69 -12.43
N PRO A 40 13.92 -2.62 -11.56
CA PRO A 40 12.50 -2.91 -11.36
C PRO A 40 11.82 -1.69 -10.70
N PRO A 41 10.48 -1.60 -10.73
CA PRO A 41 9.82 -0.54 -9.99
C PRO A 41 10.14 -0.69 -8.51
N ARG A 42 10.59 0.39 -7.89
CA ARG A 42 11.14 0.43 -6.53
C ARG A 42 10.08 0.89 -5.54
N ALA A 43 10.38 0.73 -4.26
CA ALA A 43 9.54 1.30 -3.20
C ALA A 43 9.26 2.82 -3.39
N SER A 44 10.16 3.56 -4.05
CA SER A 44 9.97 4.97 -4.41
C SER A 44 8.87 5.22 -5.44
N ASP A 45 8.53 4.24 -6.27
CA ASP A 45 7.44 4.32 -7.26
C ASP A 45 6.06 4.13 -6.62
N ALA A 46 5.99 3.71 -5.35
CA ALA A 46 4.74 3.45 -4.63
C ALA A 46 3.76 4.64 -4.70
N GLN A 47 4.27 5.87 -4.57
CA GLN A 47 3.44 7.07 -4.64
C GLN A 47 2.82 7.26 -6.04
N GLU A 48 3.54 6.92 -7.11
CA GLU A 48 3.05 7.04 -8.48
C GLU A 48 1.89 6.07 -8.74
N PHE A 49 2.00 4.81 -8.29
CA PHE A 49 0.91 3.83 -8.43
C PHE A 49 -0.36 4.26 -7.67
N VAL A 50 -0.18 4.80 -6.45
CA VAL A 50 -1.31 5.30 -5.65
C VAL A 50 -1.95 6.52 -6.31
N ASP A 51 -1.16 7.49 -6.77
CA ASP A 51 -1.67 8.68 -7.43
C ASP A 51 -2.37 8.35 -8.75
N HIS A 52 -1.83 7.37 -9.50
CA HIS A 52 -2.45 6.85 -10.71
C HIS A 52 -3.81 6.22 -10.41
N ALA A 53 -3.90 5.34 -9.41
CA ALA A 53 -5.14 4.68 -9.03
C ALA A 53 -6.23 5.69 -8.62
N VAL A 54 -5.88 6.70 -7.82
CA VAL A 54 -6.80 7.78 -7.43
C VAL A 54 -7.26 8.58 -8.64
N SER A 55 -6.33 8.95 -9.54
CA SER A 55 -6.62 9.72 -10.75
C SER A 55 -7.56 8.98 -11.70
N GLU A 56 -7.30 7.69 -11.99
CA GLU A 56 -8.15 6.86 -12.86
C GLU A 56 -9.56 6.69 -12.29
N THR A 57 -9.68 6.59 -10.97
CA THR A 57 -10.96 6.43 -10.28
C THR A 57 -11.76 7.74 -10.28
N VAL A 58 -11.15 8.85 -9.86
CA VAL A 58 -11.82 10.17 -9.79
C VAL A 58 -12.21 10.69 -11.18
N SER A 59 -11.37 10.45 -12.19
CA SER A 59 -11.67 10.82 -13.58
C SER A 59 -12.72 9.92 -14.25
N GLY A 60 -13.10 8.82 -13.62
CA GLY A 60 -14.10 7.87 -14.10
C GLY A 60 -13.61 6.93 -15.21
N ARG A 61 -12.29 6.89 -15.48
CA ARG A 61 -11.70 5.91 -16.41
C ARG A 61 -11.80 4.48 -15.87
N ARG A 62 -11.64 4.34 -14.55
CA ARG A 62 -11.98 3.12 -13.81
C ARG A 62 -13.13 3.42 -12.87
N ALA A 63 -14.34 3.07 -13.31
CA ALA A 63 -15.54 3.35 -12.55
C ALA A 63 -15.58 2.50 -11.27
N TRP A 64 -15.75 3.17 -10.13
CA TRP A 64 -16.04 2.53 -8.86
C TRP A 64 -17.55 2.27 -8.72
N ASP A 65 -17.90 1.06 -8.27
CA ASP A 65 -19.27 0.71 -7.89
C ASP A 65 -19.32 0.39 -6.39
N ALA A 66 -19.98 1.29 -5.65
CA ALA A 66 -20.15 1.20 -4.20
C ALA A 66 -20.98 -0.02 -3.76
N ASN A 67 -21.78 -0.63 -4.64
CA ASN A 67 -22.55 -1.83 -4.32
C ASN A 67 -21.69 -3.10 -4.32
N HIS A 68 -20.53 -3.07 -4.98
CA HIS A 68 -19.67 -4.24 -5.17
C HIS A 68 -18.40 -4.20 -4.30
N SER A 69 -17.89 -3.01 -3.98
CA SER A 69 -16.65 -2.87 -3.22
C SER A 69 -16.56 -1.53 -2.49
N THR A 70 -15.78 -1.50 -1.41
CA THR A 70 -15.39 -0.23 -0.79
C THR A 70 -14.42 0.52 -1.72
N LEU A 71 -14.37 1.84 -1.61
CA LEU A 71 -13.44 2.66 -2.39
C LEU A 71 -11.98 2.25 -2.16
N TYR A 72 -11.61 1.93 -0.92
CA TYR A 72 -10.28 1.39 -0.61
C TYR A 72 -9.99 0.09 -1.37
N ALA A 73 -10.89 -0.90 -1.32
CA ALA A 73 -10.69 -2.19 -1.98
C ALA A 73 -10.58 -2.02 -3.51
N HIS A 74 -11.34 -1.09 -4.08
CA HIS A 74 -11.26 -0.73 -5.49
C HIS A 74 -9.88 -0.14 -5.84
N LEU A 75 -9.40 0.83 -5.07
CA LEU A 75 -8.11 1.48 -5.28
C LEU A 75 -6.94 0.53 -5.05
N ALA A 76 -7.00 -0.29 -4.00
CA ALA A 76 -6.00 -1.31 -3.69
C ALA A 76 -5.83 -2.29 -4.85
N ARG A 77 -6.94 -2.72 -5.46
CA ARG A 77 -6.90 -3.56 -6.67
C ARG A 77 -6.22 -2.85 -7.85
N ILE A 78 -6.50 -1.57 -8.08
CA ILE A 78 -5.86 -0.82 -9.18
C ILE A 78 -4.37 -0.64 -8.94
N VAL A 79 -3.97 -0.37 -7.69
CA VAL A 79 -2.56 -0.28 -7.29
C VAL A 79 -1.86 -1.63 -7.52
N ASP A 80 -2.44 -2.72 -7.06
CA ASP A 80 -1.89 -4.07 -7.22
C ASP A 80 -1.78 -4.46 -8.70
N GLU A 81 -2.84 -4.25 -9.49
CA GLU A 81 -2.83 -4.47 -10.94
C GLU A 81 -1.76 -3.62 -11.64
N GLY A 82 -1.62 -2.34 -11.27
CA GLY A 82 -0.60 -1.47 -11.85
C GLY A 82 0.82 -1.95 -11.56
N ILE A 83 1.07 -2.40 -10.33
CA ILE A 83 2.37 -2.94 -9.92
C ILE A 83 2.64 -4.26 -10.65
N SER A 84 1.67 -5.18 -10.69
CA SER A 84 1.78 -6.45 -11.41
C SER A 84 2.00 -6.24 -12.92
N ASP A 85 1.29 -5.30 -13.54
CA ASP A 85 1.47 -4.95 -14.95
C ASP A 85 2.86 -4.36 -15.21
N ALA A 86 3.35 -3.47 -14.33
CA ALA A 86 4.68 -2.86 -14.46
C ALA A 86 5.79 -3.91 -14.32
N VAL A 87 5.62 -4.83 -13.37
CA VAL A 87 6.48 -6.00 -13.19
C VAL A 87 6.42 -6.89 -14.45
N GLN A 88 5.24 -7.32 -14.89
CA GLN A 88 5.06 -8.21 -16.05
C GLN A 88 5.47 -7.59 -17.39
N ALA A 89 5.29 -6.28 -17.57
CA ALA A 89 5.74 -5.57 -18.77
C ALA A 89 7.27 -5.58 -18.89
N ASP A 90 7.99 -5.65 -17.77
CA ASP A 90 9.44 -5.85 -17.76
C ASP A 90 9.81 -7.32 -18.05
N TRP A 91 9.04 -8.30 -17.53
CA TRP A 91 9.20 -9.74 -17.83
C TRP A 91 8.88 -10.13 -19.27
N ASN A 92 8.07 -9.36 -20.01
CA ASN A 92 7.66 -9.66 -21.39
C ASN A 92 8.69 -9.30 -22.48
N GLN A 93 9.98 -9.18 -22.13
CA GLN A 93 11.06 -9.48 -23.09
C GLN A 93 11.38 -10.97 -23.04
N PRO A 94 11.49 -11.66 -24.19
CA PRO A 94 11.41 -13.12 -24.25
C PRO A 94 12.53 -13.76 -23.45
N SER A 95 12.20 -14.38 -22.32
CA SER A 95 13.07 -15.34 -21.64
C SER A 95 12.21 -16.37 -20.91
N ALA A 96 12.31 -17.59 -21.45
CA ALA A 96 11.91 -18.91 -20.99
C ALA A 96 11.04 -19.04 -19.72
N GLU A 97 9.95 -19.79 -19.90
CA GLU A 97 9.20 -20.50 -18.88
C GLU A 97 10.10 -21.05 -17.77
N THR A 98 9.77 -20.76 -16.51
CA THR A 98 10.21 -21.60 -15.40
C THR A 98 9.04 -21.84 -14.46
N ASP A 99 8.65 -23.10 -14.43
CA ASP A 99 7.74 -23.75 -13.50
C ASP A 99 8.58 -24.09 -12.26
N ASP A 100 8.28 -23.54 -11.08
CA ASP A 100 8.71 -24.15 -9.82
C ASP A 100 7.82 -23.75 -8.64
N ASP A 101 7.53 -24.75 -7.84
CA ASP A 101 6.42 -24.90 -6.92
C ASP A 101 7.02 -25.02 -5.51
N THR A 102 7.49 -23.91 -4.96
CA THR A 102 7.82 -23.65 -3.54
C THR A 102 8.04 -22.14 -3.42
N ASP A 103 7.48 -21.47 -2.41
CA ASP A 103 7.28 -20.01 -2.41
C ASP A 103 8.34 -19.23 -1.58
N PRO A 104 9.54 -18.93 -2.14
CA PRO A 104 10.49 -17.97 -1.57
C PRO A 104 9.95 -16.52 -1.65
N GLU A 105 8.90 -16.29 -2.44
CA GLU A 105 8.20 -15.03 -2.62
C GLU A 105 7.59 -14.52 -1.30
N GLN A 106 6.89 -15.41 -0.60
CA GLN A 106 6.32 -15.16 0.72
C GLN A 106 7.37 -14.93 1.80
N ALA A 107 8.59 -15.45 1.64
CA ALA A 107 9.66 -15.27 2.62
C ALA A 107 10.26 -13.85 2.54
N ALA A 108 10.59 -13.38 1.34
CA ALA A 108 11.07 -12.01 1.13
C ALA A 108 10.01 -10.96 1.51
N TRP A 109 8.74 -11.22 1.17
CA TRP A 109 7.61 -10.39 1.58
C TRP A 109 7.47 -10.28 3.11
N ARG A 110 7.67 -11.38 3.84
CA ARG A 110 7.65 -11.39 5.31
C ARG A 110 8.84 -10.63 5.91
N ASP A 111 10.01 -10.72 5.28
CA ASP A 111 11.23 -10.06 5.77
C ASP A 111 11.21 -8.54 5.60
N GLU A 112 10.72 -8.05 4.47
CA GLU A 112 10.58 -6.60 4.27
C GLU A 112 9.49 -6.02 5.17
N ARG A 113 8.33 -6.68 5.27
CA ARG A 113 7.28 -6.32 6.21
C ARG A 113 7.81 -6.25 7.64
N ARG A 114 8.63 -7.23 8.04
CA ARG A 114 9.27 -7.25 9.37
C ARG A 114 10.25 -6.07 9.53
N THR A 115 11.01 -5.74 8.48
CA THR A 115 11.97 -4.64 8.55
C THR A 115 11.29 -3.28 8.66
N LEU A 116 10.23 -3.05 7.89
CA LEU A 116 9.40 -1.85 8.01
C LEU A 116 8.75 -1.73 9.40
N LEU A 117 8.17 -2.82 9.90
CA LEU A 117 7.60 -2.84 11.25
C LEU A 117 8.67 -2.54 12.30
N ASN A 118 9.85 -3.18 12.22
CA ASN A 118 10.96 -2.91 13.14
C ASN A 118 11.42 -1.46 13.09
N HIS A 119 11.45 -0.83 11.92
CA HIS A 119 11.78 0.59 11.78
C HIS A 119 10.75 1.46 12.51
N LEU A 120 9.45 1.22 12.30
CA LEU A 120 8.38 1.98 12.96
C LEU A 120 8.37 1.76 14.48
N PHE A 121 8.58 0.53 14.95
CA PHE A 121 8.79 0.23 16.37
C PHE A 121 10.03 0.93 16.94
N GLY A 122 11.10 1.07 16.15
CA GLY A 122 12.31 1.79 16.55
C GLY A 122 12.10 3.30 16.72
N ILE A 123 11.06 3.87 16.10
CA ILE A 123 10.70 5.28 16.23
C ILE A 123 9.75 5.48 17.43
N GLU A 124 8.66 4.71 17.46
CA GLU A 124 7.64 4.81 18.49
C GLU A 124 6.83 3.50 18.57
N ASP A 125 6.75 2.91 19.77
CA ASP A 125 6.07 1.62 19.99
C ASP A 125 4.64 1.61 19.44
N LYS A 126 3.86 2.65 19.75
CA LYS A 126 2.47 2.79 19.30
C LYS A 126 2.34 2.92 17.78
N LEU A 127 3.34 3.49 17.11
CA LEU A 127 3.35 3.60 15.65
C LEU A 127 3.57 2.24 14.99
N GLY A 128 4.47 1.44 15.57
CA GLY A 128 4.68 0.05 15.16
C GLY A 128 3.45 -0.84 15.42
N GLU A 129 2.80 -0.68 16.58
CA GLU A 129 1.56 -1.41 16.91
C GLU A 129 0.43 -1.08 15.93
N MET A 130 0.21 0.20 15.64
CA MET A 130 -0.80 0.63 14.68
C MET A 130 -0.52 0.07 13.27
N ALA A 131 0.73 0.13 12.81
CA ALA A 131 1.12 -0.43 11.52
C ALA A 131 0.91 -1.95 11.47
N SER A 132 1.21 -2.66 12.57
CA SER A 132 0.96 -4.10 12.70
C SER A 132 -0.52 -4.44 12.59
N LEU A 133 -1.38 -3.73 13.33
CA LEU A 133 -2.84 -3.91 13.28
C LEU A 133 -3.40 -3.69 11.87
N MET A 134 -2.89 -2.68 11.17
CA MET A 134 -3.33 -2.35 9.81
C MET A 134 -2.85 -3.37 8.77
N LEU A 135 -1.62 -3.88 8.91
CA LEU A 135 -1.01 -4.80 7.94
C LEU A 135 -1.35 -6.28 8.16
N LEU A 136 -1.49 -6.71 9.41
CA LEU A 136 -1.66 -8.12 9.79
C LEU A 136 -3.10 -8.47 10.12
N GLU A 137 -3.80 -7.56 10.79
CA GLU A 137 -5.14 -7.84 11.35
C GLU A 137 -6.25 -7.13 10.56
N ASN A 138 -5.89 -6.37 9.53
CA ASN A 138 -6.84 -5.60 8.71
C ASN A 138 -7.76 -4.74 9.60
N CYS A 139 -7.17 -4.15 10.65
CA CYS A 139 -7.83 -3.23 11.58
C CYS A 139 -7.65 -1.81 11.05
N LEU A 140 -8.72 -1.23 10.51
CA LEU A 140 -8.61 -0.12 9.56
C LEU A 140 -9.41 1.11 10.00
N GLY A 141 -10.53 0.91 10.70
CA GLY A 141 -11.37 2.00 11.16
C GLY A 141 -10.70 2.79 12.29
N THR A 142 -10.92 4.10 12.34
CA THR A 142 -10.47 4.94 13.46
C THR A 142 -10.99 4.41 14.78
N ASN A 143 -12.25 3.94 14.86
CA ASN A 143 -12.80 3.38 16.08
C ASN A 143 -12.15 2.05 16.46
N ASP A 144 -11.90 1.16 15.48
CA ASP A 144 -11.24 -0.11 15.75
C ASP A 144 -9.82 0.11 16.31
N LEU A 145 -9.09 1.10 15.77
CA LEU A 145 -7.77 1.47 16.27
C LEU A 145 -7.82 2.20 17.61
N VAL A 146 -8.83 3.05 17.86
CA VAL A 146 -9.06 3.67 19.18
C VAL A 146 -9.24 2.60 20.24
N ASP A 147 -10.05 1.59 19.94
CA ASP A 147 -10.34 0.48 20.86
C ASP A 147 -9.10 -0.43 21.04
N ALA A 148 -8.38 -0.74 19.96
CA ALA A 148 -7.23 -1.63 19.99
C ALA A 148 -5.99 -1.01 20.66
N LEU A 149 -5.76 0.29 20.48
CA LEU A 149 -4.58 1.01 21.00
C LEU A 149 -4.88 1.81 22.27
N GLU A 150 -6.13 1.81 22.72
CA GLU A 150 -6.62 2.55 23.89
C GLU A 150 -6.22 4.05 23.86
N VAL A 151 -6.24 4.66 22.68
CA VAL A 151 -5.93 6.09 22.47
C VAL A 151 -7.09 6.82 21.80
N GLY A 152 -7.18 8.13 22.03
CA GLY A 152 -8.26 8.95 21.46
C GLY A 152 -8.19 9.09 19.94
N PRO A 153 -9.31 9.40 19.26
CA PRO A 153 -9.38 9.51 17.79
C PRO A 153 -8.48 10.61 17.22
N LEU A 154 -8.22 11.69 17.97
CA LEU A 154 -7.27 12.73 17.59
C LEU A 154 -5.83 12.19 17.54
N GLU A 155 -5.48 11.33 18.48
CA GLU A 155 -4.16 10.71 18.53
C GLU A 155 -3.98 9.75 17.36
N ILE A 156 -4.98 8.93 17.04
CA ILE A 156 -4.98 8.08 15.84
C ILE A 156 -4.74 8.91 14.58
N ALA A 157 -5.40 10.06 14.42
CA ALA A 157 -5.19 10.93 13.27
C ALA A 157 -3.74 11.46 13.19
N HIS A 158 -3.16 11.87 14.32
CA HIS A 158 -1.76 12.29 14.38
C HIS A 158 -0.81 11.14 14.06
N MET A 159 -1.05 9.96 14.62
CA MET A 159 -0.26 8.76 14.37
C MET A 159 -0.30 8.36 12.90
N ARG A 160 -1.46 8.42 12.21
CA ARG A 160 -1.56 8.15 10.77
C ARG A 160 -0.75 9.14 9.94
N LYS A 161 -0.85 10.43 10.25
CA LYS A 161 -0.07 11.47 9.57
C LYS A 161 1.43 11.25 9.78
N ARG A 162 1.83 10.89 11.00
CA ARG A 162 3.21 10.58 11.34
C ARG A 162 3.71 9.35 10.60
N MET A 163 2.95 8.24 10.65
CA MET A 163 3.28 7.01 9.93
C MET A 163 3.49 7.25 8.44
N LYS A 164 2.63 8.04 7.79
CA LYS A 164 2.83 8.44 6.38
C LYS A 164 4.17 9.13 6.16
N SER A 165 4.60 9.99 7.08
CA SER A 165 5.89 10.67 7.02
C SER A 165 7.06 9.71 7.24
N GLU A 166 7.00 8.87 8.28
CA GLU A 166 8.08 7.93 8.61
C GLU A 166 8.25 6.86 7.52
N VAL A 167 7.15 6.36 6.95
CA VAL A 167 7.21 5.42 5.81
C VAL A 167 7.88 6.06 4.60
N ARG A 168 7.64 7.36 4.33
CA ARG A 168 8.34 8.07 3.24
C ARG A 168 9.83 8.19 3.52
N GLN A 169 10.20 8.55 4.75
CA GLN A 169 11.59 8.66 5.14
C GLN A 169 12.31 7.31 5.05
N TYR A 170 11.66 6.22 5.48
CA TYR A 170 12.18 4.86 5.32
C TYR A 170 12.51 4.51 3.86
N ILE A 171 11.64 4.90 2.93
CA ILE A 171 11.87 4.70 1.48
C ILE A 171 13.09 5.51 1.03
N GLU A 172 13.19 6.78 1.42
CA GLU A 172 14.33 7.64 1.08
C GLU A 172 15.66 7.09 1.62
N GLU A 173 15.68 6.58 2.85
CA GLU A 173 16.87 6.00 3.50
C GLU A 173 17.35 4.69 2.87
N ARG A 174 16.45 3.93 2.22
CA ARG A 174 16.78 2.69 1.50
C ARG A 174 17.43 2.92 0.14
N GLU A 175 17.31 4.12 -0.42
CA GLU A 175 17.81 4.45 -1.76
C GLU A 175 19.13 5.23 -1.78
N GLY A 176 19.61 5.70 -0.62
CA GLY A 176 20.89 6.40 -0.43
C GLY A 176 22.06 5.46 -0.12
#